data_AF-A0ABD5RW64-F1
#
_entry.id   AF-A0ABD5RW64-F1
#
_cell.length_a   1.000
_cell.length_b   1.000
_cell.length_c   1.000
_cell.angle_alpha   90.00
_cell.angle_beta   90.00
_cell.angle_gamma   90.00
#
_symmetry.space_group_name_H-M   'P 1'
#
loop_
_entity.id
_entity.type
_entity.pdbx_description
1 polymer ?
#
loop_
_entity_poly.entity_id
_entity_poly.type
_entity_poly.pdbx_seq_one_letter_code
_entity_poly.pdbx_strand_id
1 'polypeptide(L)'
;MTDQESPSDEWDPELYARRVGDYVEEQAEKNESERSTPRSAIAQYVSTDLDGKHSDDAITAALEAGLIREAEPDWFAPTQKQLSRQDGE
;
A
#
# COMPACT_ATOMS: atom_id res chain seq x y z
N MET A 1 23.26 29.46 11.14
CA MET A 1 21.99 29.64 10.41
C MET A 1 21.45 28.25 10.24
N THR A 2 20.35 27.97 10.94
CA THR A 2 19.72 26.64 10.99
C THR A 2 19.18 26.34 9.60
N ASP A 3 19.60 25.20 9.05
CA ASP A 3 19.01 24.61 7.85
C ASP A 3 17.58 24.22 8.23
N GLN A 4 16.65 25.18 8.11
CA GLN A 4 15.23 24.88 8.11
C GLN A 4 14.96 24.35 6.70
N GLU A 5 15.21 23.06 6.50
CA GLU A 5 14.46 22.27 5.54
C GLU A 5 12.99 22.58 5.83
N SER A 6 12.38 23.41 4.97
CA SER A 6 10.93 23.49 4.87
C SER A 6 10.46 22.04 4.86
N PRO A 7 9.53 21.60 5.73
CA PRO A 7 8.94 20.28 5.57
C PRO A 7 8.23 20.36 4.22
N SER A 8 8.90 19.90 3.16
CA SER A 8 8.29 19.85 1.86
C SER A 8 7.05 19.00 2.04
N ASP A 9 5.93 19.55 1.60
CA ASP A 9 4.64 18.91 1.39
C ASP A 9 4.80 17.82 0.29
N GLU A 10 5.86 17.01 0.43
CA GLU A 10 6.37 16.04 -0.52
C GLU A 10 5.92 14.71 0.04
N TRP A 11 4.93 14.13 -0.64
CA TRP A 11 4.46 12.81 -0.31
C TRP A 11 5.63 11.80 -0.32
N ASP A 12 5.70 10.94 0.70
CA ASP A 12 6.76 9.93 0.84
C ASP A 12 6.35 8.60 0.18
N PRO A 13 6.89 8.22 -1.00
CA PRO A 13 6.51 6.99 -1.69
C PRO A 13 6.67 5.73 -0.84
N GLU A 14 7.76 5.62 -0.07
CA GLU A 14 8.02 4.46 0.78
C GLU A 14 7.04 4.36 1.96
N LEU A 15 6.62 5.50 2.52
CA LEU A 15 5.65 5.55 3.60
C LEU A 15 4.27 5.10 3.10
N TYR A 16 3.84 5.64 1.96
CA TYR A 16 2.55 5.29 1.37
C TYR A 16 2.55 3.87 0.79
N ALA A 17 3.66 3.38 0.24
CA ALA A 17 3.81 1.99 -0.18
C ALA A 17 3.57 1.01 0.98
N ARG A 18 4.14 1.31 2.15
CA ARG A 18 3.89 0.55 3.39
C ARG A 18 2.43 0.59 3.80
N ARG A 19 1.81 1.76 3.81
CA ARG A 19 0.38 1.92 4.11
C ARG A 19 -0.51 1.11 3.15
N VAL A 20 -0.18 1.13 1.86
CA VAL A 20 -0.87 0.31 0.84
C VAL A 20 -0.71 -1.18 1.13
N GLY A 21 0.51 -1.63 1.41
CA GLY A 21 0.77 -3.05 1.75
C GLY A 21 0.02 -3.51 2.98
N ASP A 22 0.02 -2.70 4.05
CA ASP A 22 -0.70 -2.96 5.29
C ASP A 22 -2.22 -3.00 5.07
N TYR A 23 -2.76 -2.05 4.31
CA TYR A 23 -4.18 -2.03 3.94
C TYR A 23 -4.59 -3.26 3.14
N VAL A 24 -3.79 -3.66 2.14
CA VAL A 24 -4.06 -4.83 1.31
C VAL A 24 -3.96 -6.13 2.11
N GLU A 25 -3.01 -6.23 3.05
CA GLU A 25 -2.95 -7.34 4.00
C GLU A 25 -4.19 -7.38 4.89
N GLU A 26 -4.56 -6.26 5.52
CA GLU A 26 -5.72 -6.17 6.39
C GLU A 26 -7.01 -6.57 5.65
N GLN A 27 -7.17 -6.13 4.41
CA GLN A 27 -8.31 -6.51 3.57
C GLN A 27 -8.29 -7.99 3.21
N ALA A 28 -7.11 -8.58 2.98
CA ALA A 28 -6.96 -9.99 2.69
C ALA A 28 -7.23 -10.88 3.92
N GLU A 29 -6.88 -10.41 5.12
CA GLU A 29 -7.23 -11.06 6.39
C GLU A 29 -8.73 -10.97 6.68
N LYS A 30 -9.35 -9.81 6.43
CA LYS A 30 -10.79 -9.60 6.62
C LYS A 30 -11.63 -10.36 5.59
N ASN A 31 -11.15 -10.49 4.36
CA ASN A 31 -11.82 -11.18 3.26
C ASN A 31 -11.06 -12.45 2.86
N GLU A 32 -11.16 -13.50 3.70
CA GLU A 32 -10.52 -14.79 3.45
C GLU A 32 -10.90 -15.42 2.10
N SER A 33 -12.07 -15.07 1.55
CA SER A 33 -12.59 -15.59 0.28
C SER A 33 -11.87 -15.04 -0.95
N GLU A 34 -11.48 -13.77 -0.94
CA GLU A 34 -10.91 -13.09 -2.12
C GLU A 34 -9.42 -12.81 -1.94
N ARG A 35 -8.93 -12.63 -0.70
CA ARG A 35 -7.52 -12.34 -0.35
C ARG A 35 -6.86 -11.28 -1.25
N SER A 36 -7.68 -10.40 -1.82
CA SER A 36 -7.31 -9.46 -2.88
C SER A 36 -8.11 -8.18 -2.68
N THR A 37 -7.48 -7.05 -2.98
CA THR A 37 -8.05 -5.71 -2.79
C THR A 37 -8.05 -4.99 -4.13
N PRO A 38 -9.19 -4.40 -4.56
CA PRO A 38 -9.25 -3.69 -5.83
C PRO A 38 -8.44 -2.40 -5.77
N ARG A 39 -7.81 -2.02 -6.90
CA ARG A 39 -7.04 -0.79 -7.09
C ARG A 39 -7.79 0.44 -6.58
N SER A 40 -9.09 0.53 -6.89
CA SER A 40 -9.95 1.64 -6.49
C SER A 40 -10.07 1.78 -4.98
N ALA A 41 -10.11 0.68 -4.22
CA ALA A 41 -10.18 0.74 -2.76
C ALA A 41 -8.86 1.23 -2.16
N ILE A 42 -7.72 0.76 -2.69
CA ILE A 42 -6.40 1.22 -2.29
C ILE A 42 -6.23 2.71 -2.61
N ALA A 43 -6.59 3.12 -3.82
CA ALA A 43 -6.52 4.51 -4.25
C ALA A 43 -7.40 5.40 -3.38
N GLN A 44 -8.62 4.98 -3.04
CA GLN A 44 -9.48 5.70 -2.10
C GLN A 44 -8.86 5.82 -0.71
N TYR A 45 -8.24 4.74 -0.21
CA TYR A 45 -7.58 4.73 1.09
C TYR A 45 -6.42 5.73 1.17
N VAL A 46 -5.57 5.82 0.15
CA VAL A 46 -4.47 6.80 0.17
C VAL A 46 -4.90 8.20 -0.28
N SER A 47 -6.02 8.35 -1.00
CA SER A 47 -6.54 9.66 -1.42
C SER A 47 -7.12 10.50 -0.28
N THR A 48 -7.25 9.94 0.93
CA THR A 48 -7.58 10.74 2.12
C THR A 48 -6.43 11.64 2.55
N ASP A 49 -5.21 11.25 2.21
CA ASP A 49 -3.97 11.91 2.62
C ASP A 49 -3.17 12.43 1.41
N LEU A 50 -3.45 11.94 0.20
CA LEU A 50 -2.79 12.30 -1.06
C LEU A 50 -3.75 12.96 -2.03
N ASP A 51 -3.26 13.92 -2.82
CA ASP A 51 -3.91 14.28 -4.08
C ASP A 51 -3.98 13.03 -4.97
N GLY A 52 -5.12 12.82 -5.65
CA GLY A 52 -5.39 11.61 -6.44
C GLY A 52 -4.35 11.25 -7.52
N LYS A 53 -3.44 12.18 -7.85
CA LYS A 53 -2.26 11.93 -8.71
C LYS A 53 -1.21 11.00 -8.05
N HIS A 54 -1.04 11.06 -6.73
CA HIS A 54 -0.02 10.30 -5.99
C HIS A 54 -0.55 8.92 -5.52
N SER A 55 -1.86 8.72 -5.58
CA SER A 55 -2.48 7.43 -5.25
C SER A 55 -1.98 6.31 -6.16
N ASP A 56 -1.74 6.62 -7.43
CA ASP A 56 -1.22 5.69 -8.43
C ASP A 56 0.26 5.36 -8.17
N ASP A 57 1.05 6.38 -7.83
CA ASP A 57 2.45 6.23 -7.45
C ASP A 57 2.60 5.39 -6.16
N ALA A 58 1.73 5.57 -5.17
CA ALA A 58 1.75 4.77 -3.94
C ALA A 58 1.52 3.27 -4.19
N ILE A 59 0.59 2.94 -5.10
CA ILE A 59 0.34 1.55 -5.52
C ILE A 59 1.55 1.00 -6.26
N THR A 60 2.13 1.78 -7.17
CA THR A 60 3.33 1.41 -7.92
C THR A 60 4.52 1.18 -6.99
N ALA A 61 4.74 2.07 -6.04
CA ALA A 61 5.81 1.94 -5.04
C ALA A 61 5.61 0.68 -4.16
N ALA A 62 4.37 0.33 -3.81
CA ALA A 62 4.07 -0.90 -3.08
C ALA A 62 4.36 -2.17 -3.90
N LEU A 63 4.13 -2.13 -5.22
CA LEU A 63 4.50 -3.21 -6.14
C LEU A 63 6.02 -3.34 -6.28
N GLU A 64 6.73 -2.23 -6.49
CA GLU A 64 8.18 -2.20 -6.64
C GLU A 64 8.90 -2.63 -5.35
N ALA A 65 8.35 -2.25 -4.19
CA ALA A 65 8.84 -2.70 -2.89
C ALA A 65 8.54 -4.18 -2.59
N GLY A 66 7.70 -4.84 -3.41
CA GLY A 66 7.29 -6.22 -3.21
C GLY A 66 6.42 -6.44 -1.98
N LEU A 67 5.69 -5.41 -1.55
CA LEU A 67 4.72 -5.48 -0.44
C LEU A 67 3.40 -6.09 -0.91
N ILE A 68 2.99 -5.72 -2.12
CA ILE A 68 1.81 -6.26 -2.80
C ILE A 68 2.21 -6.92 -4.12
N ARG A 69 1.33 -7.75 -4.64
CA ARG A 69 1.41 -8.35 -5.97
C ARG A 69 0.08 -8.21 -6.68
N GLU A 70 0.12 -8.03 -7.99
CA GLU A 70 -1.08 -8.11 -8.81
C GLU A 70 -1.57 -9.57 -8.83
N ALA A 71 -2.80 -9.79 -8.35
CA ALA A 71 -3.44 -11.10 -8.33
C ALA A 71 -4.38 -11.26 -9.53
N GLU A 72 -5.14 -10.20 -9.84
CA GLU A 72 -6.00 -10.09 -11.02
C GLU A 72 -5.86 -8.65 -11.60
N PRO A 73 -6.30 -8.41 -12.85
CA PRO A 73 -6.25 -7.06 -13.42
C PRO A 73 -7.01 -6.07 -12.53
N ASP A 74 -6.32 -5.03 -12.05
CA ASP A 74 -6.83 -4.06 -11.06
C ASP A 74 -7.11 -4.63 -9.65
N TRP A 75 -6.55 -5.79 -9.29
CA TRP A 75 -6.65 -6.37 -7.95
C TRP A 75 -5.29 -6.81 -7.41
N PHE A 76 -5.03 -6.41 -6.17
CA PHE A 76 -3.75 -6.62 -5.51
C PHE A 76 -3.91 -7.48 -4.26
N ALA A 77 -3.02 -8.45 -4.11
CA ALA A 77 -2.92 -9.28 -2.92
C ALA A 77 -1.61 -8.97 -2.19
N PRO A 78 -1.53 -9.18 -0.86
CA PRO A 78 -0.26 -9.05 -0.14
C PRO A 78 0.72 -10.14 -0.63
N THR A 79 2.03 -9.84 -0.59
CA THR A 79 3.02 -10.88 -0.87
C THR A 79 3.11 -11.88 0.31
N GLN A 80 3.25 -13.18 0.02
CA GLN A 80 3.29 -14.26 1.03
C GLN A 80 4.37 -14.10 2.12
N LYS A 81 5.34 -13.20 1.92
CA LYS A 81 6.38 -12.86 2.89
C LYS A 81 5.81 -12.19 4.16
N GLN A 82 4.60 -11.64 4.08
CA GLN A 82 3.91 -10.96 5.18
C GLN A 82 2.99 -11.94 5.95
N LEU A 83 2.22 -12.77 5.23
CA LEU A 83 1.37 -13.84 5.79
C LEU A 83 2.13 -14.90 6.62
N SER A 84 3.41 -15.15 6.31
CA SER A 84 4.22 -16.16 7.02
C SER A 84 4.60 -15.76 8.45
N ARG A 85 4.28 -14.55 8.91
CA ARG A 85 4.53 -14.11 10.29
C ARG A 85 3.46 -14.59 11.28
N GLN A 86 2.27 -14.99 10.83
CA GLN A 86 1.16 -15.34 11.71
C GLN A 86 1.03 -16.84 12.06
N ASP A 87 1.71 -17.75 11.35
CA ASP A 87 1.60 -19.20 11.57
C ASP A 87 2.68 -19.80 12.52
N GLY A 88 3.33 -18.98 13.34
CA GLY A 88 4.39 -19.47 14.22
C GLY A 88 4.48 -18.74 15.54
N GLU A 89 3.62 -19.10 16.50
CA GLU A 89 3.93 -19.16 17.95
C GLU A 89 2.83 -19.91 18.72
#